data_AF-A0A4Q4N818-F1
#
_entry.id   AF-A0A4Q4N818-F1
#
_cell.length_a   1.000
_cell.length_b   1.000
_cell.length_c   1.000
_cell.angle_alpha   90.00
_cell.angle_beta   90.00
_cell.angle_gamma   90.00
#
_symmetry.space_group_name_H-M   'P 1'
#
loop_
_entity.id
_entity.type
_entity.pdbx_description
1 polymer ?
#
loop_
_entity_poly.entity_id
_entity_poly.type
_entity_poly.pdbx_seq_one_letter_code
_entity_poly.pdbx_strand_id
1 'polypeptide(L)'
;MVYPEQWQQQDEWARQYAHQVFPEQQQQQQQQQRSQQQHSAFTYQHPPQIFLVQQTQQQQNAWGHHLAPSPPHNTGTSAAWARQYAPHVIPEQQRQNPWSHQCAPHVSTEQQQQPRAVYGSYAQQPSPNMGINTPTPSPATYSNDHFYGEGYLNLGQHSYYNGQTVPTMPATFAPQLQNNVTQRNFIAAPPPDQGLTAPALDPHPSDIVNSLSQAMNQTPPQDWHCPKDDATLPATDEDRERWVQMLLNAMNNLDGIEGNQGRKNQNSLQKRWRGPLTGPDYYLPVDKLILCWTIEDLAERLHRLGPSVFHSFDANFWHQAAKTRNWTFEDRMTWIIELLRVSKTRCDSLLGGSGLQGIVANPAEKLDVTRAQAKQNEKRGETLKLGRAIKKQKTDRVT
;
A
#
# COMPACT_ATOMS: atom_id res chain seq x y z
N MET A 1 -3.95 34.07 -4.02
CA MET A 1 -3.63 34.81 -2.78
C MET A 1 -3.91 33.86 -1.62
N VAL A 2 -2.86 33.20 -1.13
CA VAL A 2 -2.93 32.22 -0.04
C VAL A 2 -2.40 32.91 1.22
N TYR A 3 -3.13 32.79 2.32
CA TYR A 3 -2.90 33.51 3.57
C TYR A 3 -1.54 33.14 4.20
N PRO A 4 -0.62 34.10 4.42
CA PRO A 4 0.66 33.85 5.09
C PRO A 4 0.55 33.64 6.62
N GLU A 5 -0.60 33.91 7.23
CA GLU A 5 -0.78 33.82 8.70
C GLU A 5 -0.75 32.39 9.27
N GLN A 6 -1.05 31.35 8.48
CA GLN A 6 -1.07 29.98 8.99
C GLN A 6 0.32 29.38 9.27
N TRP A 7 1.36 29.83 8.54
CA TRP A 7 2.72 29.34 8.75
C TRP A 7 3.36 29.92 10.01
N GLN A 8 3.03 31.17 10.34
CA GLN A 8 3.56 31.85 11.52
C GLN A 8 3.03 31.20 12.82
N GLN A 9 1.78 30.73 12.80
CA GLN A 9 1.17 30.05 13.95
C GLN A 9 1.73 28.64 14.17
N GLN A 10 2.19 27.97 13.11
CA GLN A 10 2.80 26.63 13.20
C GLN A 10 4.24 26.70 13.72
N ASP A 11 4.97 27.76 13.37
CA ASP A 11 6.36 27.99 13.79
C ASP A 11 6.44 28.46 15.26
N GLU A 12 5.47 29.25 15.73
CA GLU A 12 5.34 29.59 17.16
C GLU A 12 4.98 28.38 18.02
N TRP A 13 4.18 27.46 17.50
CA TRP A 13 3.86 26.20 18.18
C TRP A 13 5.12 25.32 18.29
N ALA A 14 5.91 25.18 17.23
CA ALA A 14 7.17 24.43 17.28
C ALA A 14 8.17 24.99 18.31
N ARG A 15 8.25 26.33 18.45
CA ARG A 15 9.13 26.98 19.43
C ARG A 15 8.66 26.82 20.87
N GLN A 16 7.35 26.82 21.12
CA GLN A 16 6.82 26.61 22.48
C GLN A 16 7.05 25.19 23.01
N TYR A 17 7.07 24.17 22.14
CA TYR A 17 7.24 22.78 22.55
C TYR A 17 8.70 22.28 22.49
N ALA A 18 9.61 22.97 21.80
CA ALA A 18 11.03 22.59 21.74
C ALA A 18 11.74 22.59 23.12
N HIS A 19 11.24 23.37 24.08
CA HIS A 19 11.80 23.41 25.44
C HIS A 19 11.30 22.29 26.37
N GLN A 20 10.27 21.52 25.98
CA GLN A 20 9.73 20.44 26.82
C GLN A 20 10.36 19.07 26.55
N VAL A 21 11.08 18.88 25.44
CA VAL A 21 11.64 17.57 25.03
C VAL A 21 13.08 17.35 25.51
N PHE A 22 13.76 18.39 26.00
CA PHE A 22 15.18 18.33 26.37
C PHE A 22 15.56 17.58 27.67
N PRO A 23 14.74 17.53 28.75
CA PRO A 23 15.22 16.93 30.00
C PRO A 23 15.30 15.40 29.94
N GLU A 24 14.49 14.74 29.10
CA GLU A 24 14.43 13.28 29.01
C GLU A 24 15.62 12.70 28.23
N GLN A 25 16.05 13.38 27.15
CA GLN A 25 17.26 12.99 26.39
C GLN A 25 18.54 13.13 27.23
N GLN A 26 18.62 14.17 28.06
CA GLN A 26 19.76 14.39 28.94
C GLN A 26 19.83 13.32 30.06
N GLN A 27 18.67 12.88 30.57
CA GLN A 27 18.60 11.81 31.56
C GLN A 27 18.98 10.44 30.98
N GLN A 28 18.58 10.16 29.73
CA GLN A 28 18.92 8.92 29.04
C GLN A 28 20.42 8.83 28.70
N GLN A 29 21.04 9.94 28.30
CA GLN A 29 22.48 10.02 28.06
C GLN A 29 23.29 9.83 29.36
N GLN A 30 22.78 10.33 30.50
CA GLN A 30 23.43 10.14 31.79
C GLN A 30 23.30 8.69 32.32
N GLN A 31 22.20 7.98 32.01
CA GLN A 31 22.07 6.55 32.30
C GLN A 31 23.03 5.69 31.47
N GLN A 32 23.23 6.00 30.18
CA GLN A 32 24.22 5.30 29.34
C GLN A 32 25.65 5.49 29.84
N GLN A 33 26.01 6.68 30.34
CA GLN A 33 27.34 6.89 30.91
C GLN A 33 27.55 6.09 32.21
N ARG A 34 26.50 5.91 33.03
CA ARG A 34 26.59 5.08 34.24
C ARG A 34 26.72 3.59 33.95
N SER A 35 26.04 3.05 32.94
CA SER A 35 26.17 1.63 32.60
C SER A 35 27.57 1.30 32.07
N GLN A 36 28.15 2.17 31.24
CA GLN A 36 29.53 1.97 30.74
C GLN A 36 30.56 1.96 31.88
N GLN A 37 30.42 2.80 32.90
CA GLN A 37 31.32 2.79 34.07
C GLN A 37 31.20 1.51 34.91
N GLN A 38 30.03 0.86 34.95
CA GLN A 38 29.86 -0.40 35.69
C GLN A 38 30.44 -1.60 34.94
N HIS A 39 30.44 -1.58 33.60
CA HIS A 39 31.04 -2.67 32.80
C HIS A 39 32.58 -2.67 32.83
N SER A 40 33.21 -1.52 33.07
CA SER A 40 34.69 -1.46 33.21
C SER A 40 35.22 -2.05 34.51
N ALA A 41 34.37 -2.28 35.52
CA ALA A 41 34.79 -2.79 36.83
C ALA A 41 34.78 -4.34 36.93
N PHE A 42 34.27 -5.06 35.93
CA PHE A 42 34.02 -6.51 36.03
C PHE A 42 34.92 -7.39 35.15
N THR A 43 35.82 -6.83 34.35
CA THR A 43 36.59 -7.58 33.35
C THR A 43 38.05 -7.76 33.75
N TYR A 44 38.31 -8.44 34.88
CA TYR A 44 39.68 -8.83 35.24
C TYR A 44 39.77 -10.13 36.05
N GLN A 45 39.01 -11.18 35.69
CA GLN A 45 39.40 -12.54 36.08
C GLN A 45 39.04 -13.51 34.96
N HIS A 46 40.07 -14.23 34.48
CA HIS A 46 40.07 -15.46 33.67
C HIS A 46 40.95 -15.34 32.41
N PRO A 47 42.17 -15.93 32.40
CA PRO A 47 42.93 -16.13 31.18
C PRO A 47 42.29 -17.22 30.29
N PRO A 48 42.32 -17.08 28.96
CA PRO A 48 41.75 -18.06 28.04
C PRO A 48 42.61 -19.32 27.94
N GLN A 49 41.98 -20.49 28.12
CA GLN A 49 42.53 -21.80 27.78
C GLN A 49 42.57 -21.96 26.26
N ILE A 50 43.75 -22.26 25.72
CA ILE A 50 43.99 -22.52 24.29
C ILE A 50 43.56 -23.97 24.00
N PHE A 51 42.52 -24.15 23.20
CA PHE A 51 42.16 -25.45 22.62
C PHE A 51 42.73 -25.55 21.20
N LEU A 52 43.59 -26.56 21.00
CA LEU A 52 44.18 -26.95 19.73
C LEU A 52 43.13 -27.72 18.90
N VAL A 53 42.65 -27.12 17.81
CA VAL A 53 41.75 -27.81 16.86
C VAL A 53 42.60 -28.54 15.82
N GLN A 54 42.49 -29.88 15.81
CA GLN A 54 43.05 -30.75 14.79
C GLN A 54 42.30 -30.58 13.46
N GLN A 55 43.08 -30.32 12.41
CA GLN A 55 42.62 -30.16 11.03
C GLN A 55 42.59 -31.53 10.35
N THR A 56 41.40 -32.06 10.05
CA THR A 56 41.26 -33.26 9.22
C THR A 56 41.37 -32.91 7.74
N GLN A 57 42.42 -33.46 7.13
CA GLN A 57 42.76 -33.43 5.73
C GLN A 57 41.85 -34.39 4.96
N GLN A 58 41.01 -33.90 4.03
CA GLN A 58 40.20 -34.76 3.16
C GLN A 58 40.75 -34.73 1.74
N GLN A 59 41.08 -35.93 1.26
CA GLN A 59 41.77 -36.23 0.02
C GLN A 59 40.90 -36.01 -1.22
N GLN A 60 41.61 -35.67 -2.29
CA GLN A 60 41.21 -35.65 -3.69
C GLN A 60 40.62 -36.99 -4.14
N ASN A 61 39.69 -36.95 -5.10
CA ASN A 61 39.66 -37.93 -6.17
C ASN A 61 39.12 -37.30 -7.45
N ALA A 62 39.98 -37.31 -8.46
CA ALA A 62 39.71 -36.96 -9.84
C ALA A 62 39.37 -38.24 -10.61
N TRP A 63 38.29 -38.23 -11.38
CA TRP A 63 38.12 -39.07 -12.57
C TRP A 63 37.26 -38.29 -13.58
N GLY A 64 37.89 -37.82 -14.65
CA GLY A 64 37.20 -37.44 -15.87
C GLY A 64 37.11 -38.65 -16.79
N HIS A 65 36.07 -38.72 -17.62
CA HIS A 65 36.16 -39.27 -18.97
C HIS A 65 35.06 -38.67 -19.85
N HIS A 66 35.49 -38.27 -21.04
CA HIS A 66 34.72 -37.79 -22.18
C HIS A 66 33.66 -38.82 -22.64
N LEU A 67 32.57 -38.33 -23.26
CA LEU A 67 32.18 -38.62 -24.65
C LEU A 67 30.84 -37.93 -24.97
N ALA A 68 30.78 -37.31 -26.16
CA ALA A 68 29.59 -36.84 -26.88
C ALA A 68 29.61 -37.49 -28.28
N PRO A 69 28.68 -37.23 -29.20
CA PRO A 69 27.20 -37.30 -29.13
C PRO A 69 26.62 -38.16 -30.29
N SER A 70 25.32 -38.48 -30.28
CA SER A 70 24.42 -38.45 -31.49
C SER A 70 22.95 -38.80 -31.17
N PRO A 71 21.96 -38.15 -31.83
CA PRO A 71 20.50 -38.37 -31.68
C PRO A 71 19.94 -39.11 -32.95
N PRO A 72 18.62 -39.10 -33.31
CA PRO A 72 17.38 -38.73 -32.59
C PRO A 72 16.26 -39.80 -32.66
N HIS A 73 15.29 -39.76 -31.75
CA HIS A 73 13.95 -40.29 -32.00
C HIS A 73 12.85 -39.34 -31.52
N ASN A 74 12.14 -38.80 -32.49
CA ASN A 74 10.68 -38.80 -32.61
C ASN A 74 9.86 -38.27 -31.40
N THR A 75 9.47 -36.99 -31.48
CA THR A 75 8.25 -36.49 -30.82
C THR A 75 7.42 -35.71 -31.83
N GLY A 76 6.39 -36.36 -32.34
CA GLY A 76 5.25 -35.68 -32.92
C GLY A 76 4.37 -35.07 -31.83
N THR A 77 3.61 -34.05 -32.23
CA THR A 77 2.39 -33.55 -31.59
C THR A 77 2.56 -32.61 -30.39
N SER A 78 2.52 -31.30 -30.65
CA SER A 78 1.50 -30.37 -30.14
C SER A 78 2.06 -28.94 -30.03
N ALA A 79 1.88 -28.14 -31.08
CA ALA A 79 2.12 -26.71 -31.06
C ALA A 79 1.08 -26.01 -31.95
N ALA A 80 -0.06 -25.66 -31.36
CA ALA A 80 -1.14 -24.96 -32.08
C ALA A 80 -1.81 -23.82 -31.29
N TRP A 81 -1.17 -23.26 -30.25
CA TRP A 81 -1.79 -22.19 -29.42
C TRP A 81 -0.96 -20.89 -29.26
N ALA A 82 0.07 -20.65 -30.08
CA ALA A 82 0.97 -19.50 -29.90
C ALA A 82 1.09 -18.56 -31.12
N ARG A 83 -0.01 -18.30 -31.85
CA ARG A 83 -0.02 -17.27 -32.92
C ARG A 83 -1.34 -16.51 -32.97
N GLN A 84 -1.59 -15.59 -32.03
CA GLN A 84 -2.55 -14.51 -32.30
C GLN A 84 -2.45 -13.21 -31.49
N TYR A 85 -1.34 -12.92 -30.80
CA TYR A 85 -1.15 -11.60 -30.18
C TYR A 85 0.27 -11.10 -30.40
N ALA A 86 0.53 -10.60 -31.60
CA ALA A 86 1.61 -9.64 -31.81
C ALA A 86 1.04 -8.24 -31.52
N PRO A 87 1.44 -7.55 -30.44
CA PRO A 87 1.00 -6.19 -30.22
C PRO A 87 1.71 -5.27 -31.22
N HIS A 88 0.92 -4.43 -31.88
CA HIS A 88 1.41 -3.27 -32.61
C HIS A 88 2.32 -2.44 -31.69
N VAL A 89 3.55 -2.20 -32.14
CA VAL A 89 4.48 -1.26 -31.53
C VAL A 89 3.86 0.14 -31.63
N ILE A 90 3.34 0.64 -30.50
CA ILE A 90 2.93 2.04 -30.36
C ILE A 90 4.21 2.83 -30.08
N PRO A 91 4.53 3.90 -30.84
CA PRO A 91 5.71 4.70 -30.59
C PRO A 91 5.64 5.33 -29.19
N GLU A 92 6.72 5.14 -28.45
CA GLU A 92 6.96 5.61 -27.09
C GLU A 92 6.95 7.14 -27.06
N GLN A 93 5.80 7.74 -26.72
CA GLN A 93 5.74 9.15 -26.34
C GLN A 93 6.38 9.29 -24.95
N GLN A 94 7.59 9.86 -24.92
CA GLN A 94 8.23 10.39 -23.73
C GLN A 94 7.25 11.26 -22.94
N ARG A 95 6.64 10.69 -21.90
CA ARG A 95 6.00 11.47 -20.84
C ARG A 95 7.10 11.96 -19.93
N GLN A 96 7.48 13.22 -20.10
CA GLN A 96 8.40 13.90 -19.20
C GLN A 96 7.81 13.90 -17.78
N ASN A 97 8.60 13.41 -16.84
CA ASN A 97 8.31 13.47 -15.41
C ASN A 97 8.35 14.96 -14.98
N PRO A 98 7.27 15.55 -14.43
CA PRO A 98 7.19 16.99 -14.16
C PRO A 98 8.05 17.49 -12.98
N TRP A 99 8.92 16.65 -12.41
CA TRP A 99 9.66 16.95 -11.18
C TRP A 99 11.17 17.22 -11.36
N SER A 100 11.69 17.33 -12.58
CA SER A 100 13.14 17.46 -12.84
C SER A 100 13.74 18.88 -12.82
N HIS A 101 13.14 19.87 -12.13
CA HIS A 101 13.71 21.22 -12.06
C HIS A 101 14.10 21.68 -10.63
N GLN A 102 15.42 21.69 -10.45
CA GLN A 102 16.29 22.55 -9.63
C GLN A 102 15.62 23.71 -8.86
N CYS A 103 15.82 23.70 -7.54
CA CYS A 103 15.75 24.90 -6.71
C CYS A 103 17.10 25.64 -6.76
N ALA A 104 17.11 26.88 -7.24
CA ALA A 104 18.15 27.87 -6.97
C ALA A 104 17.48 29.23 -6.67
N PRO A 105 17.96 30.00 -5.67
CA PRO A 105 17.21 31.15 -5.15
C PRO A 105 17.49 32.42 -5.95
N HIS A 106 16.43 33.14 -6.31
CA HIS A 106 16.50 34.53 -6.76
C HIS A 106 16.27 35.46 -5.57
N VAL A 107 17.31 36.20 -5.20
CA VAL A 107 17.26 37.35 -4.29
C VAL A 107 16.84 38.58 -5.09
N SER A 108 15.82 39.32 -4.63
CA SER A 108 15.65 40.74 -4.97
C SER A 108 14.80 41.49 -3.93
N THR A 109 15.53 42.34 -3.23
CA THR A 109 15.26 43.65 -2.60
C THR A 109 13.89 44.34 -2.71
N GLU A 110 13.46 44.81 -1.53
CA GLU A 110 12.85 46.11 -1.20
C GLU A 110 11.59 46.61 -1.92
N GLN A 111 10.51 46.80 -1.15
CA GLN A 111 9.98 48.16 -0.97
C GLN A 111 9.25 48.33 0.37
N GLN A 112 9.56 49.46 0.98
CA GLN A 112 9.28 49.90 2.33
C GLN A 112 7.98 50.72 2.37
N GLN A 113 7.04 50.40 3.28
CA GLN A 113 5.93 51.29 3.63
C GLN A 113 5.60 51.18 5.13
N GLN A 114 5.50 52.37 5.75
CA GLN A 114 5.41 52.59 7.20
C GLN A 114 4.01 52.27 7.77
N PRO A 115 3.90 51.96 9.08
CA PRO A 115 2.63 51.69 9.74
C PRO A 115 1.97 52.94 10.34
N ARG A 116 0.63 52.95 10.31
CA ARG A 116 -0.24 53.94 10.97
C ARG A 116 -0.71 53.36 12.31
N ALA A 117 -0.35 54.02 13.41
CA ALA A 117 -0.74 53.65 14.76
C ALA A 117 -2.24 53.90 15.02
N VAL A 118 -2.91 52.96 15.69
CA VAL A 118 -4.18 53.19 16.38
C VAL A 118 -4.08 52.59 17.77
N TYR A 119 -4.19 53.47 18.77
CA TYR A 119 -4.30 53.19 20.19
C TYR A 119 -5.61 52.46 20.52
N GLY A 120 -5.56 51.47 21.41
CA GLY A 120 -6.73 50.87 22.05
C GLY A 120 -6.33 50.17 23.34
N SER A 121 -6.96 50.56 24.44
CA SER A 121 -6.56 50.27 25.82
C SER A 121 -7.53 49.32 26.54
N TYR A 122 -7.03 48.70 27.62
CA TYR A 122 -7.72 48.00 28.73
C TYR A 122 -8.27 46.60 28.39
N ALA A 123 -8.26 45.58 29.27
CA ALA A 123 -8.15 45.51 30.72
C ALA A 123 -7.54 44.17 31.18
N GLN A 124 -6.89 44.18 32.35
CA GLN A 124 -6.42 43.02 33.10
C GLN A 124 -7.60 42.25 33.72
N GLN A 125 -7.52 40.92 33.74
CA GLN A 125 -8.25 40.05 34.67
C GLN A 125 -7.34 38.94 35.21
N PRO A 126 -7.57 38.47 36.46
CA PRO A 126 -6.61 37.70 37.23
C PRO A 126 -6.74 36.18 37.06
N SER A 127 -5.60 35.49 37.15
CA SER A 127 -5.47 34.04 37.16
C SER A 127 -5.96 33.42 38.48
N PRO A 128 -6.62 32.24 38.46
CA PRO A 128 -6.71 31.37 39.63
C PRO A 128 -5.65 30.27 39.58
N ASN A 129 -4.98 30.17 40.72
CA ASN A 129 -3.98 29.18 41.08
C ASN A 129 -4.66 27.85 41.49
N MET A 130 -4.36 26.74 40.83
CA MET A 130 -4.78 25.39 41.24
C MET A 130 -3.62 24.42 41.00
N GLY A 131 -2.92 24.05 42.07
CA GLY A 131 -1.95 22.96 42.06
C GLY A 131 -2.60 21.67 42.52
N ILE A 132 -2.44 20.56 41.78
CA ILE A 132 -2.63 19.20 42.28
C ILE A 132 -1.61 18.25 41.60
N ASN A 133 -1.08 17.38 42.44
CA ASN A 133 -0.04 16.36 42.27
C ASN A 133 -0.28 15.33 41.15
N THR A 134 0.80 14.95 40.46
CA THR A 134 0.88 13.75 39.60
C THR A 134 1.84 12.71 40.20
N PRO A 135 1.45 11.41 40.27
CA PRO A 135 2.32 10.33 40.70
C PRO A 135 3.17 9.78 39.55
N THR A 136 4.42 9.41 39.88
CA THR A 136 5.46 8.86 39.01
C THR A 136 5.23 7.36 38.72
N PRO A 137 5.34 6.88 37.46
CA PRO A 137 5.53 5.46 37.19
C PRO A 137 6.98 5.12 36.79
N SER A 138 7.44 3.95 37.24
CA SER A 138 8.76 3.35 36.99
C SER A 138 8.94 2.85 35.54
N PRO A 139 10.17 2.86 34.98
CA PRO A 139 10.42 2.37 33.63
C PRO A 139 10.61 0.85 33.60
N ALA A 140 9.89 0.18 32.70
CA ALA A 140 10.17 -1.18 32.26
C ALA A 140 11.11 -1.13 31.04
N THR A 141 12.21 -1.87 31.12
CA THR A 141 13.23 -1.99 30.07
C THR A 141 12.69 -2.83 28.91
N TYR A 142 12.65 -2.27 27.70
CA TYR A 142 12.29 -2.99 26.47
C TYR A 142 13.55 -3.15 25.61
N SER A 143 13.90 -4.40 25.32
CA SER A 143 15.06 -4.81 24.52
C SER A 143 14.59 -5.13 23.10
N ASN A 144 15.08 -4.39 22.09
CA ASN A 144 14.75 -4.61 20.69
C ASN A 144 15.81 -5.52 20.03
N ASP A 145 15.56 -6.82 20.06
CA ASP A 145 16.16 -7.79 19.14
C ASP A 145 15.01 -8.57 18.50
N HIS A 146 14.41 -8.04 17.43
CA HIS A 146 13.42 -8.77 16.63
C HIS A 146 13.89 -8.88 15.17
N PHE A 147 14.40 -10.07 14.90
CA PHE A 147 14.69 -10.67 13.61
C PHE A 147 13.37 -10.92 12.87
N TYR A 148 13.12 -10.22 11.76
CA TYR A 148 11.92 -10.42 10.94
C TYR A 148 12.03 -11.70 10.11
N GLY A 149 11.68 -12.83 10.73
CA GLY A 149 11.36 -14.05 9.99
C GLY A 149 10.04 -13.88 9.24
N GLU A 150 9.95 -14.45 8.04
CA GLU A 150 8.77 -14.49 7.15
C GLU A 150 7.56 -15.17 7.81
N GLY A 151 6.95 -14.51 8.78
CA GLY A 151 5.60 -14.77 9.23
C GLY A 151 4.67 -13.89 8.42
N TYR A 152 3.79 -14.50 7.62
CA TYR A 152 2.67 -13.82 6.99
C TYR A 152 2.04 -12.83 7.98
N LEU A 153 2.23 -11.52 7.74
CA LEU A 153 1.51 -10.48 8.45
C LEU A 153 0.04 -10.57 8.02
N ASN A 154 -0.67 -11.45 8.68
CA ASN A 154 -2.12 -11.40 8.83
C ASN A 154 -2.39 -10.19 9.73
N LEU A 155 -2.20 -8.98 9.20
CA LEU A 155 -2.58 -7.73 9.84
C LEU A 155 -4.05 -7.89 10.21
N GLY A 156 -4.28 -7.97 11.52
CA GLY A 156 -5.50 -8.48 12.10
C GLY A 156 -6.74 -7.88 11.46
N GLN A 157 -7.70 -8.73 11.13
CA GLN A 157 -9.08 -8.31 10.99
C GLN A 157 -9.56 -7.77 12.34
N HIS A 158 -9.26 -6.50 12.63
CA HIS A 158 -9.97 -5.75 13.65
C HIS A 158 -11.39 -5.50 13.11
N SER A 159 -12.25 -6.51 13.29
CA SER A 159 -13.68 -6.40 13.06
C SER A 159 -14.24 -5.41 14.09
N TYR A 160 -14.41 -4.16 13.68
CA TYR A 160 -15.22 -3.21 14.42
C TYR A 160 -16.68 -3.65 14.34
N TYR A 161 -17.10 -4.52 15.26
CA TYR A 161 -18.50 -4.85 15.48
C TYR A 161 -19.26 -3.61 15.92
N ASN A 162 -19.85 -2.91 14.97
CA ASN A 162 -20.84 -1.88 15.25
C ASN A 162 -22.18 -2.58 15.48
N GLY A 163 -22.61 -2.65 16.74
CA GLY A 163 -23.83 -3.33 17.18
C GLY A 163 -25.13 -2.66 16.72
N GLN A 164 -25.39 -2.64 15.41
CA GLN A 164 -26.70 -2.29 14.88
C GLN A 164 -27.63 -3.51 14.93
N THR A 165 -28.55 -3.49 15.89
CA THR A 165 -29.72 -4.36 15.92
C THR A 165 -30.56 -4.16 14.66
N VAL A 166 -30.62 -5.17 13.79
CA VAL A 166 -31.44 -5.18 12.59
C VAL A 166 -32.90 -5.49 13.01
N PRO A 167 -33.89 -4.66 12.70
CA PRO A 167 -35.28 -5.01 12.93
C PRO A 167 -35.72 -6.12 11.97
N THR A 168 -36.25 -7.20 12.55
CA THR A 168 -36.92 -8.31 11.87
C THR A 168 -38.07 -7.79 11.01
N MET A 169 -37.97 -7.93 9.69
CA MET A 169 -39.06 -7.68 8.76
C MET A 169 -39.96 -8.93 8.64
N PRO A 170 -41.29 -8.78 8.56
CA PRO A 170 -42.19 -9.90 8.32
C PRO A 170 -42.14 -10.37 6.86
N ALA A 171 -42.12 -11.69 6.68
CA ALA A 171 -42.15 -12.36 5.39
C ALA A 171 -43.58 -12.41 4.84
N THR A 172 -43.86 -11.73 3.73
CA THR A 172 -44.99 -12.10 2.84
C THR A 172 -44.72 -11.59 1.42
N PHE A 173 -44.27 -12.48 0.54
CA PHE A 173 -44.36 -12.28 -0.91
C PHE A 173 -44.98 -13.53 -1.53
N ALA A 174 -46.19 -13.36 -2.05
CA ALA A 174 -46.86 -14.34 -2.89
C ALA A 174 -46.23 -14.34 -4.30
N PRO A 175 -46.02 -15.49 -4.94
CA PRO A 175 -45.48 -15.55 -6.29
C PRO A 175 -46.52 -15.07 -7.31
N GLN A 176 -46.21 -14.01 -8.06
CA GLN A 176 -46.94 -13.66 -9.27
C GLN A 176 -46.57 -14.62 -10.40
N LEU A 177 -47.58 -15.33 -10.90
CA LEU A 177 -47.56 -16.08 -12.15
C LEU A 177 -47.35 -15.13 -13.33
N GLN A 178 -46.16 -15.15 -13.92
CA GLN A 178 -45.92 -14.57 -15.24
C GLN A 178 -46.39 -15.57 -16.31
N ASN A 179 -47.45 -15.19 -17.03
CA ASN A 179 -47.93 -15.85 -18.23
C ASN A 179 -46.89 -15.67 -19.36
N ASN A 180 -46.08 -16.70 -19.59
CA ASN A 180 -45.17 -16.76 -20.73
C ASN A 180 -45.93 -17.23 -21.98
N VAL A 181 -45.93 -16.39 -23.01
CA VAL A 181 -46.51 -16.68 -24.33
C VAL A 181 -45.62 -17.70 -25.03
N THR A 182 -46.12 -18.93 -25.15
CA THR A 182 -45.46 -20.03 -25.85
C THR A 182 -45.42 -19.78 -27.37
N GLN A 183 -44.32 -19.23 -27.88
CA GLN A 183 -43.97 -19.37 -29.29
C GLN A 183 -43.51 -20.81 -29.54
N ARG A 184 -44.39 -21.62 -30.13
CA ARG A 184 -44.06 -22.96 -30.66
C ARG A 184 -43.19 -22.79 -31.91
N ASN A 185 -41.88 -22.72 -31.72
CA ASN A 185 -40.93 -23.02 -32.80
C ASN A 185 -40.89 -24.53 -33.00
N PHE A 186 -41.24 -24.99 -34.19
CA PHE A 186 -41.09 -26.38 -34.60
C PHE A 186 -39.58 -26.69 -34.72
N ILE A 187 -39.02 -27.29 -33.67
CA ILE A 187 -37.66 -27.83 -33.67
C ILE A 187 -37.70 -29.13 -34.49
N ALA A 188 -36.93 -29.18 -35.57
CA ALA A 188 -36.69 -30.39 -36.35
C ALA A 188 -36.14 -31.49 -35.45
N ALA A 189 -36.55 -32.74 -35.68
CA ALA A 189 -36.11 -33.89 -34.90
C ALA A 189 -34.57 -33.93 -34.81
N PRO A 190 -34.00 -34.08 -33.59
CA PRO A 190 -32.55 -34.18 -33.44
C PRO A 190 -32.04 -35.40 -34.22
N PRO A 191 -30.89 -35.30 -34.89
CA PRO A 191 -30.30 -36.41 -35.60
C PRO A 191 -30.05 -37.60 -34.65
N PRO A 192 -30.12 -38.84 -35.15
CA PRO A 192 -29.95 -40.04 -34.35
C PRO A 192 -28.56 -40.08 -33.71
N ASP A 193 -28.59 -40.02 -32.38
CA ASP A 193 -27.63 -40.52 -31.39
C ASP A 193 -26.23 -40.87 -31.93
N GLN A 194 -25.44 -39.82 -32.22
CA GLN A 194 -23.99 -39.98 -32.33
C GLN A 194 -23.46 -40.18 -30.91
N GLY A 195 -23.20 -41.44 -30.56
CA GLY A 195 -22.82 -41.92 -29.23
C GLY A 195 -22.09 -40.89 -28.38
N LEU A 196 -22.82 -40.33 -27.41
CA LEU A 196 -22.30 -39.53 -26.32
C LEU A 196 -21.36 -40.42 -25.50
N THR A 197 -20.10 -40.45 -25.90
CA THR A 197 -19.01 -40.94 -25.05
C THR A 197 -19.04 -40.07 -23.81
N ALA A 198 -19.25 -40.69 -22.66
CA ALA A 198 -19.25 -39.98 -21.38
C ALA A 198 -18.01 -39.08 -21.34
N PRO A 199 -18.16 -37.77 -21.06
CA PRO A 199 -17.00 -36.88 -20.98
C PRO A 199 -16.01 -37.51 -20.02
N ALA A 200 -14.76 -37.68 -20.46
CA ALA A 200 -13.70 -38.20 -19.62
C ALA A 200 -13.75 -37.41 -18.30
N LEU A 201 -13.89 -38.11 -17.17
CA LEU A 201 -13.88 -37.47 -15.87
C LEU A 201 -12.59 -36.66 -15.79
N ASP A 202 -12.73 -35.33 -15.70
CA ASP A 202 -11.59 -34.48 -15.41
C ASP A 202 -10.94 -35.00 -14.11
N PRO A 203 -9.61 -35.20 -14.08
CA PRO A 203 -8.93 -35.69 -12.90
C PRO A 203 -9.26 -34.80 -11.72
N HIS A 204 -9.60 -35.41 -10.58
CA HIS A 204 -10.00 -34.67 -9.40
C HIS A 204 -8.81 -33.79 -8.96
N PRO A 205 -9.01 -32.53 -8.53
CA PRO A 205 -7.92 -31.62 -8.17
C PRO A 205 -6.97 -32.17 -7.10
N SER A 206 -7.46 -33.05 -6.22
CA SER A 206 -6.65 -33.75 -5.21
C SER A 206 -5.63 -34.71 -5.79
N ASP A 207 -5.83 -35.17 -7.02
CA ASP A 207 -5.00 -36.21 -7.63
C ASP A 207 -3.76 -35.60 -8.29
N ILE A 208 -3.70 -34.26 -8.40
CA ILE A 208 -2.68 -33.51 -9.15
C ILE A 208 -1.54 -33.02 -8.23
N VAL A 209 -1.82 -32.69 -6.97
CA VAL A 209 -0.85 -32.11 -6.02
C VAL A 209 -1.06 -32.60 -4.59
N ASN A 210 -0.01 -33.18 -4.00
CA ASN A 210 -0.03 -33.75 -2.65
C ASN A 210 0.53 -32.80 -1.57
N SER A 211 1.05 -31.64 -1.96
CA SER A 211 1.58 -30.63 -1.02
C SER A 211 1.45 -29.22 -1.57
N LEU A 212 1.45 -28.23 -0.67
CA LEU A 212 1.49 -26.81 -1.04
C LEU A 212 2.73 -26.48 -1.89
N SER A 213 3.89 -27.05 -1.54
CA SER A 213 5.13 -26.84 -2.32
C SER A 213 5.00 -27.38 -3.75
N GLN A 214 4.36 -28.53 -3.95
CA GLN A 214 4.12 -29.09 -5.28
C GLN A 214 3.16 -28.20 -6.09
N ALA A 215 2.10 -27.69 -5.46
CA ALA A 215 1.17 -26.74 -6.08
C ALA A 215 1.85 -25.42 -6.47
N MET A 216 2.70 -24.88 -5.60
CA MET A 216 3.47 -23.66 -5.90
C MET A 216 4.44 -23.90 -7.06
N ASN A 217 5.11 -25.06 -7.11
CA ASN A 217 6.03 -25.42 -8.19
C ASN A 217 5.34 -25.64 -9.56
N GLN A 218 4.03 -25.88 -9.58
CA GLN A 218 3.24 -25.97 -10.82
C GLN A 218 2.87 -24.59 -11.37
N THR A 219 3.04 -23.51 -10.59
CA THR A 219 2.78 -22.16 -11.08
C THR A 219 3.86 -21.79 -12.10
N PRO A 220 3.52 -21.38 -13.33
CA PRO A 220 4.51 -21.03 -14.34
C PRO A 220 5.47 -19.95 -13.83
N PRO A 221 6.79 -20.15 -13.96
CA PRO A 221 7.75 -19.14 -13.56
C PRO A 221 7.54 -17.85 -14.37
N GLN A 222 7.79 -16.73 -13.72
CA GLN A 222 7.66 -15.42 -14.33
C GLN A 222 9.06 -14.92 -14.73
N ASP A 223 9.41 -15.07 -16.00
CA ASP A 223 10.78 -14.85 -16.51
C ASP A 223 11.12 -13.37 -16.79
N TRP A 224 10.36 -12.43 -16.25
CA TRP A 224 10.63 -11.00 -16.42
C TRP A 224 11.28 -10.43 -15.16
N HIS A 225 12.15 -9.44 -15.33
CA HIS A 225 12.83 -8.76 -14.24
C HIS A 225 12.80 -7.26 -14.45
N CYS A 226 12.93 -6.52 -13.35
CA CYS A 226 13.24 -5.10 -13.37
C CYS A 226 14.67 -4.84 -13.93
N PRO A 227 15.00 -3.60 -14.32
CA PRO A 227 16.34 -3.26 -14.78
C PRO A 227 17.39 -3.66 -13.73
N LYS A 228 18.44 -4.38 -14.16
CA LYS A 228 19.49 -4.88 -13.24
C LYS A 228 20.33 -3.77 -12.63
N ASP A 229 20.65 -2.75 -13.43
CA ASP A 229 21.54 -1.65 -13.05
C ASP A 229 20.72 -0.41 -12.66
N ASP A 230 19.79 -0.58 -11.73
CA ASP A 230 18.93 0.50 -11.25
C ASP A 230 19.62 1.31 -10.14
N ALA A 231 20.18 2.46 -10.51
CA ALA A 231 20.84 3.39 -9.59
C ALA A 231 19.88 4.09 -8.61
N THR A 232 18.56 3.93 -8.79
CA THR A 232 17.55 4.55 -7.94
C THR A 232 17.10 3.66 -6.77
N LEU A 233 17.58 2.42 -6.72
CA LEU A 233 17.36 1.54 -5.58
C LEU A 233 18.01 2.12 -4.31
N PRO A 234 17.31 2.11 -3.16
CA PRO A 234 17.87 2.59 -1.91
C PRO A 234 19.06 1.72 -1.50
N ALA A 235 20.19 2.36 -1.23
CA ALA A 235 21.40 1.68 -0.79
C ALA A 235 21.52 1.69 0.74
N THR A 236 20.99 2.73 1.37
CA THR A 236 21.08 2.99 2.80
C THR A 236 19.69 3.03 3.46
N ASP A 237 19.64 2.90 4.78
CA ASP A 237 18.36 2.97 5.51
C ASP A 237 17.80 4.40 5.48
N GLU A 238 18.66 5.40 5.39
CA GLU A 238 18.29 6.80 5.20
C GLU A 238 17.56 7.01 3.86
N ASP A 239 18.00 6.33 2.80
CA ASP A 239 17.31 6.38 1.50
C ASP A 239 15.91 5.76 1.58
N ARG A 240 15.78 4.61 2.26
CA ARG A 240 14.48 3.95 2.49
C ARG A 240 13.56 4.83 3.32
N GLU A 241 14.07 5.43 4.39
CA GLU A 241 13.31 6.34 5.24
C GLU A 241 12.77 7.52 4.42
N ARG A 242 13.58 8.09 3.51
CA ARG A 242 13.14 9.17 2.64
C ARG A 242 11.93 8.76 1.78
N TRP A 243 11.95 7.57 1.19
CA TRP A 243 10.81 7.05 0.43
C TRP A 243 9.58 6.84 1.30
N VAL A 244 9.76 6.29 2.50
CA VAL A 244 8.69 6.08 3.49
C VAL A 244 8.06 7.40 3.91
N GLN A 245 8.86 8.45 4.16
CA GLN A 245 8.36 9.79 4.47
C GLN A 245 7.53 10.35 3.31
N MET A 246 7.97 10.18 2.06
CA MET A 246 7.22 10.62 0.88
C MET A 246 5.90 9.87 0.72
N LEU A 247 5.88 8.55 0.95
CA LEU A 247 4.66 7.74 0.99
C LEU A 247 3.71 8.20 2.09
N LEU A 248 4.21 8.44 3.31
CA LEU A 248 3.41 8.87 4.45
C LEU A 248 2.79 10.26 4.19
N ASN A 249 3.55 11.17 3.60
CA ASN A 249 3.07 12.48 3.18
C ASN A 249 1.95 12.36 2.12
N ALA A 250 2.13 11.50 1.12
CA ALA A 250 1.10 11.24 0.12
C ALA A 250 -0.16 10.60 0.74
N MET A 251 0.01 9.64 1.64
CA MET A 251 -1.09 9.07 2.39
C MET A 251 -1.83 10.14 3.18
N ASN A 252 -1.15 11.08 3.83
CA ASN A 252 -1.77 12.13 4.64
C ASN A 252 -2.29 13.34 3.83
N ASN A 253 -1.92 13.47 2.55
CA ASN A 253 -2.40 14.53 1.69
C ASN A 253 -3.93 14.46 1.52
N LEU A 254 -4.63 15.57 1.78
CA LEU A 254 -6.09 15.66 1.59
C LEU A 254 -6.50 16.55 0.42
N ASP A 255 -5.52 17.08 -0.32
CA ASP A 255 -5.76 17.98 -1.44
C ASP A 255 -5.81 17.20 -2.75
N GLY A 256 -6.69 17.59 -3.68
CA GLY A 256 -6.78 16.96 -5.00
C GLY A 256 -7.22 15.48 -4.99
N ILE A 257 -7.98 15.04 -3.99
CA ILE A 257 -8.48 13.66 -3.90
C ILE A 257 -9.54 13.40 -5.00
N GLU A 258 -9.33 12.36 -5.79
CA GLU A 258 -10.24 11.94 -6.86
C GLU A 258 -11.57 11.41 -6.29
N GLY A 259 -12.68 11.74 -6.95
CA GLY A 259 -14.02 11.27 -6.57
C GLY A 259 -14.64 11.91 -5.33
N ASN A 260 -13.97 12.86 -4.68
CA ASN A 260 -14.43 13.53 -3.45
C ASN A 260 -14.62 15.06 -3.61
N GLN A 261 -15.05 15.51 -4.79
CA GLN A 261 -15.20 16.95 -5.10
C GLN A 261 -16.40 17.66 -4.42
N GLY A 262 -16.80 17.25 -3.21
CA GLY A 262 -17.89 17.86 -2.46
C GLY A 262 -17.54 18.15 -1.01
N ARG A 263 -17.88 19.36 -0.53
CA ARG A 263 -17.72 19.76 0.88
C ARG A 263 -18.28 18.74 1.88
N LYS A 264 -19.34 18.01 1.50
CA LYS A 264 -19.98 16.99 2.36
C LYS A 264 -19.05 15.81 2.67
N ASN A 265 -18.22 15.39 1.72
CA ASN A 265 -17.31 14.25 1.90
C ASN A 265 -15.99 14.67 2.55
N GLN A 266 -15.64 15.96 2.48
CA GLN A 266 -14.41 16.49 3.07
C GLN A 266 -14.43 16.34 4.60
N ASN A 267 -15.56 16.59 5.26
CA ASN A 267 -15.67 16.46 6.72
C ASN A 267 -15.52 15.02 7.20
N SER A 268 -16.15 14.05 6.53
CA SER A 268 -16.01 12.63 6.90
C SER A 268 -14.58 12.14 6.67
N LEU A 269 -13.96 12.57 5.57
CA LEU A 269 -12.60 12.22 5.23
C LEU A 269 -11.59 12.83 6.21
N GLN A 270 -11.73 14.12 6.55
CA GLN A 270 -10.88 14.78 7.55
C GLN A 270 -10.97 14.07 8.91
N LYS A 271 -12.18 13.78 9.39
CA LYS A 271 -12.39 13.04 10.65
C LYS A 271 -11.68 11.68 10.67
N ARG A 272 -11.69 10.97 9.55
CA ARG A 272 -11.05 9.65 9.43
C ARG A 272 -9.53 9.74 9.30
N TRP A 273 -9.03 10.77 8.62
CA TRP A 273 -7.62 10.80 8.20
C TRP A 273 -6.69 11.66 9.04
N ARG A 274 -7.21 12.78 9.57
CA ARG A 274 -6.47 13.71 10.45
C ARG A 274 -6.83 13.53 11.93
N GLY A 275 -7.64 12.51 12.23
CA GLY A 275 -8.20 12.34 13.56
C GLY A 275 -9.25 13.39 13.87
N PRO A 276 -10.04 13.20 14.94
CA PRO A 276 -10.85 14.26 15.48
C PRO A 276 -9.94 15.23 16.26
N LEU A 277 -10.23 16.53 16.19
CA LEU A 277 -9.69 17.50 17.17
C LEU A 277 -10.04 17.13 18.63
N THR A 278 -11.03 16.24 18.84
CA THR A 278 -11.67 15.97 20.13
C THR A 278 -11.99 14.49 20.39
N GLY A 279 -11.29 13.53 19.76
CA GLY A 279 -11.59 12.10 19.90
C GLY A 279 -10.46 11.20 19.39
N PRO A 280 -10.63 9.86 19.45
CA PRO A 280 -9.58 8.93 19.06
C PRO A 280 -9.37 8.92 17.54
N ASP A 281 -8.11 8.80 17.13
CA ASP A 281 -7.74 8.63 15.73
C ASP A 281 -8.35 7.36 15.15
N TYR A 282 -8.96 7.47 13.97
CA TYR A 282 -9.52 6.29 13.29
C TYR A 282 -8.42 5.34 12.78
N TYR A 283 -7.34 5.92 12.24
CA TYR A 283 -6.13 5.21 11.84
C TYR A 283 -4.98 5.72 12.69
N LEU A 284 -4.30 4.82 13.40
CA LEU A 284 -3.16 5.22 14.19
C LEU A 284 -2.02 5.67 13.23
N PRO A 285 -1.25 6.71 13.58
CA PRO A 285 -0.10 7.13 12.78
C PRO A 285 0.89 6.00 12.51
N VAL A 286 1.07 5.10 13.48
CA VAL A 286 1.96 3.93 13.37
C VAL A 286 1.49 2.94 12.31
N ASP A 287 0.19 2.72 12.15
CA ASP A 287 -0.36 1.79 11.15
C ASP A 287 -0.03 2.27 9.73
N LYS A 288 -0.15 3.59 9.50
CA LYS A 288 0.23 4.21 8.22
C LYS A 288 1.72 4.07 7.95
N LEU A 289 2.55 4.26 8.98
CA LEU A 289 4.01 4.13 8.86
C LEU A 289 4.42 2.69 8.55
N ILE A 290 3.85 1.70 9.24
CA ILE A 290 4.07 0.27 8.97
C ILE A 290 3.70 -0.07 7.53
N LEU A 291 2.54 0.41 7.06
CA LEU A 291 2.13 0.22 5.67
C LEU A 291 3.11 0.85 4.68
N CYS A 292 3.63 2.06 4.96
CA CYS A 292 4.62 2.70 4.09
C CYS A 292 5.92 1.89 4.00
N TRP A 293 6.44 1.40 5.12
CA TRP A 293 7.58 0.47 5.13
C TRP A 293 7.30 -0.82 4.36
N THR A 294 6.10 -1.38 4.51
CA THR A 294 5.71 -2.62 3.81
C THR A 294 5.64 -2.42 2.29
N ILE A 295 5.19 -1.25 1.83
CA ILE A 295 5.16 -0.90 0.41
C ILE A 295 6.58 -0.77 -0.15
N GLU A 296 7.44 -0.06 0.58
CA GLU A 296 8.84 0.17 0.20
C GLU A 296 9.61 -1.15 0.13
N ASP A 297 9.56 -1.99 1.17
CA ASP A 297 10.19 -3.32 1.20
C ASP A 297 9.72 -4.19 0.03
N LEU A 298 8.40 -4.27 -0.22
CA LEU A 298 7.88 -5.08 -1.31
C LEU A 298 8.32 -4.56 -2.69
N ALA A 299 8.41 -3.24 -2.86
CA ALA A 299 8.92 -2.64 -4.09
C ALA A 299 10.41 -2.94 -4.27
N GLU A 300 11.21 -2.84 -3.20
CA GLU A 300 12.64 -3.11 -3.23
C GLU A 300 12.89 -4.59 -3.56
N ARG A 301 12.20 -5.49 -2.86
CA ARG A 301 12.27 -6.94 -3.10
C ARG A 301 11.87 -7.29 -4.53
N LEU A 302 10.82 -6.67 -5.09
CA LEU A 302 10.44 -6.89 -6.50
C LEU A 302 11.60 -6.56 -7.44
N HIS A 303 12.28 -5.44 -7.20
CA HIS A 303 13.39 -5.01 -8.04
C HIS A 303 14.63 -5.90 -7.90
N ARG A 304 14.93 -6.35 -6.67
CA ARG A 304 16.10 -7.20 -6.39
C ARG A 304 15.90 -8.67 -6.77
N LEU A 305 14.73 -9.22 -6.47
CA LEU A 305 14.44 -10.66 -6.57
C LEU A 305 13.55 -11.00 -7.77
N GLY A 306 12.90 -10.00 -8.36
CA GLY A 306 11.97 -10.18 -9.47
C GLY A 306 10.54 -10.53 -9.03
N PRO A 307 9.69 -10.97 -9.95
CA PRO A 307 8.26 -11.21 -9.74
C PRO A 307 7.92 -12.33 -8.74
N SER A 308 8.89 -13.16 -8.35
CA SER A 308 8.71 -14.25 -7.39
C SER A 308 8.28 -13.78 -6.01
N VAL A 309 8.44 -12.49 -5.70
CA VAL A 309 7.96 -11.88 -4.45
C VAL A 309 6.44 -11.78 -4.37
N PHE A 310 5.75 -11.88 -5.51
CA PHE A 310 4.29 -11.85 -5.57
C PHE A 310 3.68 -13.25 -5.49
N HIS A 311 2.50 -13.29 -4.88
CA HIS A 311 1.69 -14.48 -4.70
C HIS A 311 0.32 -14.23 -5.32
N SER A 312 0.20 -14.47 -6.63
CA SER A 312 -1.05 -14.29 -7.37
C SER A 312 -1.29 -15.44 -8.33
N PHE A 313 -2.53 -15.90 -8.38
CA PHE A 313 -3.02 -16.89 -9.34
C PHE A 313 -3.80 -16.25 -10.49
N ASP A 314 -3.95 -14.91 -10.49
CA ASP A 314 -4.66 -14.19 -11.52
C ASP A 314 -3.74 -13.92 -12.73
N ALA A 315 -4.09 -14.48 -13.89
CA ALA A 315 -3.36 -14.26 -15.13
C ALA A 315 -3.34 -12.77 -15.53
N ASN A 316 -4.42 -12.03 -15.26
CA ASN A 316 -4.46 -10.60 -15.55
C ASN A 316 -3.50 -9.82 -14.64
N PHE A 317 -3.36 -10.20 -13.37
CA PHE A 317 -2.36 -9.61 -12.48
C PHE A 317 -0.96 -9.70 -13.09
N TRP A 318 -0.53 -10.89 -13.52
CA TRP A 318 0.80 -11.10 -14.10
C TRP A 318 0.98 -10.31 -15.41
N HIS A 319 -0.05 -10.29 -16.25
CA HIS A 319 -0.06 -9.47 -17.45
C HIS A 319 0.13 -7.98 -17.15
N GLN A 320 -0.54 -7.44 -16.12
CA GLN A 320 -0.36 -6.04 -15.73
C GLN A 320 1.00 -5.78 -15.07
N ALA A 321 1.50 -6.70 -14.25
CA ALA A 321 2.79 -6.57 -13.59
C ALA A 321 3.93 -6.47 -14.62
N ALA A 322 3.92 -7.37 -15.62
CA ALA A 322 4.93 -7.43 -16.68
C ALA A 322 5.00 -6.15 -17.54
N LYS A 323 3.94 -5.32 -17.60
CA LYS A 323 3.98 -4.02 -18.29
C LYS A 323 4.93 -3.02 -17.64
N THR A 324 5.24 -3.19 -16.37
CA THR A 324 6.15 -2.31 -15.62
C THR A 324 7.56 -2.90 -15.47
N ARG A 325 7.89 -3.96 -16.21
CA ARG A 325 9.19 -4.65 -16.11
C ARG A 325 10.39 -3.75 -16.42
N ASN A 326 10.21 -2.69 -17.20
CA ASN A 326 11.31 -1.77 -17.57
C ASN A 326 11.42 -0.55 -16.65
N TRP A 327 10.55 -0.43 -15.63
CA TRP A 327 10.57 0.72 -14.73
C TRP A 327 11.73 0.65 -13.76
N THR A 328 12.27 1.81 -13.40
CA THR A 328 13.16 1.95 -12.26
C THR A 328 12.38 1.91 -10.93
N PHE A 329 13.09 1.84 -9.82
CA PHE A 329 12.57 1.90 -8.47
C PHE A 329 11.92 3.26 -8.23
N GLU A 330 12.60 4.35 -8.61
CA GLU A 330 12.06 5.70 -8.56
C GLU A 330 10.76 5.85 -9.36
N ASP A 331 10.70 5.33 -10.60
CA ASP A 331 9.49 5.40 -11.42
C ASP A 331 8.33 4.71 -10.69
N ARG A 332 8.56 3.51 -10.18
CA ARG A 332 7.57 2.72 -9.46
C ARG A 332 7.08 3.44 -8.21
N MET A 333 8.00 3.94 -7.38
CA MET A 333 7.67 4.66 -6.15
C MET A 333 6.92 5.95 -6.45
N THR A 334 7.32 6.70 -7.47
CA THR A 334 6.64 7.94 -7.89
C THR A 334 5.17 7.68 -8.23
N TRP A 335 4.88 6.61 -8.98
CA TRP A 335 3.49 6.25 -9.30
C TRP A 335 2.69 5.75 -8.11
N ILE A 336 3.31 5.01 -7.17
CA ILE A 336 2.66 4.61 -5.92
C ILE A 336 2.31 5.84 -5.09
N ILE A 337 3.26 6.76 -4.91
CA ILE A 337 3.07 8.03 -4.20
C ILE A 337 1.91 8.81 -4.82
N GLU A 338 1.89 8.96 -6.15
CA GLU A 338 0.79 9.66 -6.84
C GLU A 338 -0.57 8.98 -6.61
N LEU A 339 -0.63 7.64 -6.68
CA LEU A 339 -1.85 6.89 -6.41
C LEU A 339 -2.38 7.11 -4.99
N LEU A 340 -1.51 7.03 -3.98
CA LEU A 340 -1.87 7.24 -2.57
C LEU A 340 -2.26 8.70 -2.27
N ARG A 341 -1.62 9.63 -2.97
CA ARG A 341 -1.90 11.07 -2.88
C ARG A 341 -3.34 11.37 -3.28
N VAL A 342 -3.81 10.78 -4.39
CA VAL A 342 -5.12 11.12 -4.96
C VAL A 342 -6.25 10.17 -4.57
N SER A 343 -5.97 9.01 -3.96
CA SER A 343 -6.98 7.97 -3.71
C SER A 343 -7.03 7.45 -2.28
N LYS A 344 -7.96 7.99 -1.47
CA LYS A 344 -8.16 7.51 -0.09
C LYS A 344 -8.88 6.18 0.01
N THR A 345 -9.74 5.85 -0.95
CA THR A 345 -10.33 4.51 -1.04
C THR A 345 -9.26 3.44 -1.20
N ARG A 346 -8.19 3.71 -1.95
CA ARG A 346 -7.07 2.76 -2.08
C ARG A 346 -6.24 2.68 -0.81
N CYS A 347 -5.99 3.81 -0.15
CA CYS A 347 -5.34 3.83 1.16
C CYS A 347 -6.14 3.03 2.20
N ASP A 348 -7.47 3.17 2.22
CA ASP A 348 -8.37 2.38 3.07
C ASP A 348 -8.23 0.88 2.82
N SER A 349 -8.25 0.45 1.55
CA SER A 349 -8.07 -0.96 1.19
C SER A 349 -6.72 -1.51 1.65
N LEU A 350 -5.65 -0.72 1.52
CA LEU A 350 -4.31 -1.11 1.95
C LEU A 350 -4.19 -1.23 3.47
N LEU A 351 -4.74 -0.26 4.22
CA LEU A 351 -4.81 -0.32 5.69
C LEU A 351 -5.67 -1.50 6.17
N GLY A 352 -6.63 -1.96 5.35
CA GLY A 352 -7.36 -3.21 5.55
C GLY A 352 -6.62 -4.48 5.08
N GLY A 353 -5.35 -4.39 4.71
CA GLY A 353 -4.51 -5.53 4.29
C GLY A 353 -4.78 -6.04 2.87
N SER A 354 -5.50 -5.29 2.03
CA SER A 354 -5.92 -5.74 0.71
C SER A 354 -5.28 -4.94 -0.43
N GLY A 355 -4.92 -5.62 -1.52
CA GLY A 355 -4.49 -4.98 -2.76
C GLY A 355 -3.04 -4.47 -2.81
N LEU A 356 -2.24 -4.75 -1.78
CA LEU A 356 -0.82 -4.34 -1.69
C LEU A 356 -0.01 -4.76 -2.93
N GLN A 357 0.00 -6.06 -3.23
CA GLN A 357 0.75 -6.60 -4.37
C GLN A 357 0.32 -5.96 -5.70
N GLY A 358 -0.98 -5.76 -5.90
CA GLY A 358 -1.52 -5.14 -7.11
C GLY A 358 -1.10 -3.68 -7.29
N ILE A 359 -0.93 -2.94 -6.19
CA ILE A 359 -0.46 -1.56 -6.21
C ILE A 359 1.04 -1.49 -6.51
N VAL A 360 1.85 -2.35 -5.89
CA VAL A 360 3.30 -2.37 -6.18
C VAL A 360 3.58 -2.87 -7.60
N ALA A 361 2.83 -3.87 -8.07
CA ALA A 361 3.01 -4.48 -9.39
C ALA A 361 2.73 -3.51 -10.54
N ASN A 362 1.64 -2.73 -10.50
CA ASN A 362 1.32 -1.75 -11.54
C ASN A 362 0.49 -0.57 -10.98
N PRO A 363 1.14 0.41 -10.33
CA PRO A 363 0.46 1.54 -9.72
C PRO A 363 -0.20 2.48 -10.73
N ALA A 364 0.36 2.62 -11.94
CA ALA A 364 -0.22 3.47 -12.99
C ALA A 364 -1.58 2.97 -13.47
N GLU A 365 -1.73 1.65 -13.70
CA GLU A 365 -3.03 1.06 -14.06
C GLU A 365 -4.07 1.30 -12.94
N LYS A 366 -3.67 1.14 -11.68
CA LYS A 366 -4.55 1.39 -10.53
C LYS A 366 -4.98 2.85 -10.43
N LEU A 367 -4.10 3.77 -10.80
CA LEU A 367 -4.39 5.20 -10.85
C LEU A 367 -5.36 5.53 -11.99
N ASP A 368 -5.15 4.98 -13.19
CA ASP A 368 -6.05 5.17 -14.32
C ASP A 368 -7.45 4.61 -14.04
N VAL A 369 -7.54 3.42 -13.44
CA VAL A 369 -8.81 2.84 -12.98
C VAL A 369 -9.47 3.74 -11.94
N THR A 370 -8.72 4.27 -10.99
CA THR A 370 -9.25 5.18 -9.96
C THR A 370 -9.84 6.44 -10.60
N ARG A 371 -9.14 7.06 -11.55
CA ARG A 371 -9.62 8.24 -12.30
C ARG A 371 -10.86 7.92 -13.13
N ALA A 372 -10.88 6.78 -13.81
CA ALA A 372 -12.06 6.34 -14.57
C ALA A 372 -13.27 6.11 -13.65
N GLN A 373 -13.08 5.47 -12.50
CA GLN A 373 -14.12 5.25 -11.49
C GLN A 373 -14.64 6.58 -10.89
N ALA A 374 -13.75 7.55 -10.65
CA ALA A 374 -14.14 8.87 -10.17
C ALA A 374 -15.11 9.56 -11.16
N LYS A 375 -14.78 9.58 -12.46
CA LYS A 375 -15.65 10.12 -13.51
C LYS A 375 -17.00 9.41 -13.61
N GLN A 376 -17.00 8.08 -13.51
CA GLN A 376 -18.24 7.30 -13.53
C GLN A 376 -19.13 7.59 -12.32
N ASN A 377 -18.54 7.73 -11.13
CA ASN A 377 -19.25 8.05 -9.90
C ASN A 377 -19.85 9.47 -9.93
N GLU A 378 -19.15 10.43 -10.52
CA GLU A 378 -19.66 11.79 -10.74
C GLU A 378 -20.91 11.77 -11.62
N LYS A 379 -20.84 11.15 -12.81
CA LYS A 379 -21.98 11.00 -13.72
C LYS A 379 -23.17 10.28 -13.07
N ARG A 380 -22.90 9.24 -12.27
CA ARG A 380 -23.92 8.54 -11.49
C ARG A 380 -24.56 9.48 -10.45
N GLY A 381 -23.75 10.30 -9.79
CA GLY A 381 -24.21 11.31 -8.83
C GLY A 381 -25.16 12.33 -9.46
N GLU A 382 -24.86 12.83 -10.65
CA GLU A 382 -25.74 13.73 -11.42
C GLU A 382 -27.07 13.06 -11.78
N THR A 383 -27.00 11.85 -12.33
CA THR A 383 -28.18 11.06 -12.68
C THR A 383 -29.11 10.86 -11.47
N LEU A 384 -28.53 10.55 -10.29
CA LEU A 384 -29.28 10.40 -9.05
C LEU A 384 -29.92 11.71 -8.57
N LYS A 385 -29.24 12.86 -8.74
CA LYS A 385 -29.81 14.18 -8.41
C LYS A 385 -31.04 14.48 -9.29
N LEU A 386 -30.93 14.25 -10.60
CA LEU A 386 -32.03 14.47 -11.53
C LEU A 386 -33.22 13.55 -11.21
N GLY A 387 -32.97 12.26 -10.98
CA GLY A 387 -34.01 11.30 -10.60
C GLY A 387 -34.73 11.69 -9.30
N ARG A 388 -34.00 12.21 -8.31
CA ARG A 388 -34.58 12.70 -7.05
C ARG A 388 -35.44 13.96 -7.26
N ALA A 389 -35.00 14.88 -8.12
CA ALA A 389 -35.78 16.08 -8.44
C ALA A 389 -37.10 15.73 -9.14
N ILE A 390 -37.07 14.81 -10.12
CA ILE A 390 -38.28 14.33 -10.80
C ILE A 390 -39.21 13.61 -9.82
N LYS A 391 -38.68 12.75 -8.95
CA LYS A 391 -39.48 12.06 -7.93
C LYS A 391 -40.17 13.07 -7.01
N LYS A 392 -39.44 14.10 -6.55
CA LYS A 392 -40.00 15.17 -5.72
C LYS A 392 -41.13 15.91 -6.43
N GLN A 393 -40.93 16.35 -7.67
CA GLN A 393 -41.99 17.02 -8.45
C GLN A 393 -43.23 16.15 -8.66
N LYS A 394 -43.07 14.83 -8.82
CA LYS A 394 -44.21 13.91 -8.92
C LYS A 394 -44.96 13.80 -7.60
N THR A 395 -44.26 13.72 -6.47
CA THR A 395 -44.88 13.70 -5.14
C THR A 395 -45.65 14.99 -4.87
N ASP A 396 -45.04 16.15 -5.16
CA ASP A 396 -45.64 17.47 -4.93
C ASP A 396 -46.87 17.75 -5.83
N ARG A 397 -47.09 16.99 -6.91
CA ARG A 397 -48.27 17.11 -7.78
C ARG A 397 -49.47 16.27 -7.33
N VAL A 398 -49.25 15.29 -6.46
CA VAL A 398 -50.30 14.37 -6.00
C VAL A 398 -50.93 14.84 -4.69
N THR A 399 -50.16 15.61 -3.91
CA THR A 399 -50.63 16.37 -2.73
C THR A 399 -51.23 17.70 -3.16
#